data_AF-A0A455XEH8-F1
#
_entry.id   AF-A0A455XEH8-F1
#
_cell.length_a   1.000
_cell.length_b   1.000
_cell.length_c   1.000
_cell.angle_alpha   90.00
_cell.angle_beta   90.00
_cell.angle_gamma   90.00
#
_symmetry.space_group_name_H-M   'P 1'
#
loop_
_entity.id
_entity.type
_entity.pdbx_description
1 polymer ?
#
loop_
_entity_poly.entity_id
_entity_poly.type
_entity_poly.pdbx_seq_one_letter_code
_entity_poly.pdbx_strand_id
1 'polypeptide(L)'
;MQWNANGVAISTAANYQFNQTIISDGSGGAIITWSDIRSGASWDIYAQRIGANGAFTSLPVVEFYNTNLDHYFITANAGEAAGIDGGSAGPGWIRTGNSFKSGGSTPVFRFYGSQVPGPNSHFYTASASECDGLKQLQTTTPAAQKRWNFESLDFVSTPPTNGICPTGTAPVYRAYNNGFARGVDSNHRISSATAAIQEVVARGWIDEGIVMCAPT
;
A
#
# COMPACT_ATOMS: atom_id res chain seq x y z
N MET A 1 -12.51 25.88 10.77
CA MET A 1 -11.81 24.61 11.03
C MET A 1 -12.73 23.79 11.92
N GLN A 2 -13.22 22.65 11.45
CA GLN A 2 -14.17 21.86 12.22
C GLN A 2 -13.70 20.41 12.20
N TRP A 3 -13.33 19.90 13.37
CA TRP A 3 -13.38 18.48 13.66
C TRP A 3 -14.78 17.97 13.29
N ASN A 4 -14.91 16.78 12.71
CA ASN A 4 -16.25 16.20 12.50
C ASN A 4 -17.06 16.26 13.81
N ALA A 5 -18.36 16.51 13.73
CA ALA A 5 -19.22 16.73 14.90
C ALA A 5 -19.16 15.60 15.96
N ASN A 6 -18.74 14.40 15.54
CA ASN A 6 -18.59 13.22 16.37
C ASN A 6 -17.13 12.80 16.63
N GLY A 7 -16.17 13.69 16.33
CA GLY A 7 -14.74 13.36 16.37
C GLY A 7 -14.30 12.41 15.25
N VAL A 8 -13.07 11.92 15.34
CA VAL A 8 -12.51 10.89 14.45
C VAL A 8 -12.04 9.73 15.30
N ALA A 9 -12.61 8.54 15.04
CA ALA A 9 -12.24 7.33 15.77
C ALA A 9 -10.81 6.92 15.41
N ILE A 10 -9.89 6.98 16.38
CA ILE A 10 -8.47 6.63 16.20
C ILE A 10 -8.27 5.13 15.90
N SER A 11 -9.14 4.27 16.43
CA SER A 11 -9.19 2.84 16.16
C SER A 11 -10.64 2.36 16.19
N THR A 12 -11.02 1.52 15.22
CA THR A 12 -12.31 0.81 15.17
C THR A 12 -12.11 -0.70 15.18
N ALA A 13 -10.94 -1.16 15.63
CA ALA A 13 -10.62 -2.58 15.66
C ALA A 13 -11.51 -3.33 16.66
N ALA A 14 -11.75 -4.61 16.39
CA ALA A 14 -12.46 -5.49 17.31
C ALA A 14 -11.65 -5.71 18.61
N ASN A 15 -12.33 -6.17 19.66
CA ASN A 15 -11.80 -6.38 21.01
C ASN A 15 -11.38 -5.08 21.73
N TYR A 16 -10.55 -5.21 22.76
CA TYR A 16 -10.24 -4.13 23.70
C TYR A 16 -9.07 -3.25 23.26
N GLN A 17 -9.22 -1.94 23.47
CA GLN A 17 -8.16 -0.95 23.33
C GLN A 17 -8.02 -0.14 24.63
N PHE A 18 -6.85 -0.16 25.26
CA PHE A 18 -6.58 0.48 26.56
C PHE A 18 -5.28 1.29 26.57
N ASN A 19 -5.08 2.03 27.66
CA ASN A 19 -3.84 2.76 27.96
C ASN A 19 -3.45 3.76 26.85
N GLN A 20 -4.43 4.51 26.32
CA GLN A 20 -4.17 5.51 25.30
C GLN A 20 -3.26 6.60 25.86
N THR A 21 -2.17 6.87 25.16
CA THR A 21 -1.29 8.02 25.42
C THR A 21 -1.22 8.87 24.17
N ILE A 22 -1.20 10.19 24.32
CA ILE A 22 -1.16 11.14 23.21
C ILE A 22 -0.03 12.15 23.39
N ILE A 23 0.66 12.44 22.30
CA ILE A 23 1.65 13.53 22.23
C ILE A 23 1.39 14.36 20.96
N SER A 24 1.75 15.65 21.00
CA SER A 24 1.73 16.46 19.78
C SER A 24 2.75 15.95 18.76
N ASP A 25 2.43 16.05 17.47
CA ASP A 25 3.37 15.76 16.38
C ASP A 25 4.26 16.96 16.00
N GLY A 26 4.16 18.08 16.72
CA GLY A 26 4.92 19.31 16.46
C GLY A 26 4.43 20.14 15.25
N SER A 27 3.42 19.67 14.52
CA SER A 27 2.84 20.31 13.33
C SER A 27 1.34 20.61 13.49
N GLY A 28 0.86 20.66 14.74
CA GLY A 28 -0.55 20.87 15.08
C GLY A 28 -1.40 19.59 15.09
N GLY A 29 -0.84 18.44 14.75
CA GLY A 29 -1.44 17.12 14.89
C GLY A 29 -1.04 16.42 16.19
N ALA A 30 -1.32 15.11 16.26
CA ALA A 30 -1.01 14.26 17.40
C ALA A 30 -0.61 12.85 16.98
N ILE A 31 0.23 12.21 17.80
CA ILE A 31 0.54 10.78 17.74
C ILE A 31 -0.13 10.15 18.97
N ILE A 32 -0.96 9.14 18.74
CA ILE A 32 -1.68 8.40 19.76
C ILE A 32 -1.15 6.98 19.79
N THR A 33 -0.79 6.47 20.95
CA THR A 33 -0.41 5.06 21.16
C THR A 33 -1.41 4.38 22.08
N TRP A 34 -1.68 3.10 21.87
CA TRP A 34 -2.56 2.31 22.75
C TRP A 34 -2.16 0.84 22.78
N SER A 35 -2.54 0.14 23.85
CA SER A 35 -2.48 -1.32 23.92
C SER A 35 -3.73 -1.90 23.27
N ASP A 36 -3.58 -2.90 22.41
CA ASP A 36 -4.67 -3.47 21.62
C ASP A 36 -4.55 -5.01 21.56
N ILE A 37 -5.69 -5.71 21.65
CA ILE A 37 -5.80 -7.17 21.54
C ILE A 37 -6.64 -7.60 20.32
N ARG A 38 -6.64 -6.80 19.24
CA ARG A 38 -7.31 -7.10 17.97
C ARG A 38 -6.90 -8.43 17.34
N SER A 39 -5.68 -8.89 17.63
CA SER A 39 -5.13 -10.17 17.17
C SER A 39 -5.54 -11.35 18.07
N GLY A 40 -6.15 -11.09 19.24
CA GLY A 40 -6.66 -12.11 20.17
C GLY A 40 -5.61 -12.93 20.92
N ALA A 41 -4.33 -12.84 20.55
CA ALA A 41 -3.25 -13.68 21.08
C ALA A 41 -2.43 -13.00 22.19
N SER A 42 -2.26 -11.67 22.12
CA SER A 42 -1.46 -10.89 23.05
C SER A 42 -1.88 -9.41 23.04
N TRP A 43 -1.43 -8.66 24.05
CA TRP A 43 -1.47 -7.20 24.03
C TRP A 43 -0.29 -6.68 23.22
N ASP A 44 -0.56 -5.99 22.11
CA ASP A 44 0.46 -5.31 21.32
C ASP A 44 0.28 -3.78 21.41
N ILE A 45 1.36 -3.03 21.18
CA ILE A 45 1.32 -1.57 21.13
C ILE A 45 1.07 -1.12 19.70
N TYR A 46 0.03 -0.33 19.51
CA TYR A 46 -0.31 0.32 18.25
C TYR A 46 -0.14 1.83 18.36
N ALA A 47 0.10 2.48 17.23
CA ALA A 47 0.22 3.92 17.13
C ALA A 47 -0.55 4.44 15.92
N GLN A 48 -1.09 5.65 16.03
CA GLN A 48 -1.75 6.36 14.94
C GLN A 48 -1.39 7.84 15.03
N ARG A 49 -0.95 8.41 13.91
CA ARG A 49 -0.80 9.85 13.77
C ARG A 49 -2.04 10.47 13.12
N ILE A 50 -2.51 11.58 13.67
CA ILE A 50 -3.61 12.41 13.16
C ILE A 50 -3.10 13.84 12.95
N GLY A 51 -3.45 14.47 11.84
CA GLY A 51 -3.09 15.86 11.52
C GLY A 51 -3.98 16.88 12.23
N ALA A 52 -3.61 18.16 12.14
CA ALA A 52 -4.30 19.27 12.82
C ALA A 52 -5.79 19.45 12.46
N ASN A 53 -6.19 18.93 11.30
CA ASN A 53 -7.58 18.96 10.81
C ASN A 53 -8.40 17.74 11.25
N GLY A 54 -7.85 16.87 12.11
CA GLY A 54 -8.50 15.62 12.49
C GLY A 54 -8.45 14.54 11.40
N ALA A 55 -7.73 14.75 10.29
CA ALA A 55 -7.52 13.71 9.29
C ALA A 55 -6.32 12.85 9.69
N PHE A 56 -6.41 11.54 9.52
CA PHE A 56 -5.20 10.73 9.42
C PHE A 56 -4.35 11.32 8.29
N THR A 57 -3.03 11.39 8.49
CA THR A 57 -2.17 11.99 7.47
C THR A 57 -2.33 11.17 6.19
N SER A 58 -3.04 11.70 5.18
CA SER A 58 -3.12 11.07 3.86
C SER A 58 -1.78 11.33 3.17
N LEU A 59 -0.77 10.54 3.53
CA LEU A 59 0.51 10.62 2.85
C LEU A 59 0.31 10.22 1.40
N PRO A 60 0.93 10.94 0.45
CA PRO A 60 0.87 10.55 -0.94
C PRO A 60 1.57 9.20 -1.08
N VAL A 61 0.84 8.23 -1.63
CA VAL A 61 1.44 7.05 -2.23
C VAL A 61 2.02 7.49 -3.56
N VAL A 62 3.34 7.57 -3.66
CA VAL A 62 4.05 8.08 -4.83
C VAL A 62 4.51 6.94 -5.73
N GLU A 63 4.38 7.10 -7.05
CA GLU A 63 4.82 6.12 -8.05
C GLU A 63 6.23 6.45 -8.58
N PHE A 64 7.05 5.40 -8.66
CA PHE A 64 8.35 5.38 -9.30
C PHE A 64 8.35 4.38 -10.45
N TYR A 65 9.18 4.67 -11.45
CA TYR A 65 9.45 3.80 -12.58
C TYR A 65 10.95 3.54 -12.70
N ASN A 66 11.34 2.28 -12.85
CA ASN A 66 12.71 1.88 -13.17
C ASN A 66 12.86 1.65 -14.67
N THR A 67 13.60 2.53 -15.34
CA THR A 67 13.85 2.50 -16.78
C THR A 67 14.70 1.32 -17.25
N ASN A 68 15.51 0.73 -16.37
CA ASN A 68 16.34 -0.43 -16.72
C ASN A 68 15.57 -1.75 -16.60
N LEU A 69 14.62 -1.82 -15.68
CA LEU A 69 13.86 -3.04 -15.38
C LEU A 69 12.45 -3.06 -16.01
N ASP A 70 11.95 -1.91 -16.48
CA ASP A 70 10.53 -1.70 -16.80
C ASP A 70 9.61 -2.02 -15.60
N HIS A 71 10.06 -1.67 -14.38
CA HIS A 71 9.35 -1.94 -13.13
C HIS A 71 8.72 -0.67 -12.55
N TYR A 72 7.47 -0.78 -12.11
CA TYR A 72 6.80 0.22 -11.30
C TYR A 72 6.91 -0.13 -9.81
N PHE A 73 6.96 0.90 -8.98
CA PHE A 73 7.02 0.81 -7.53
C PHE A 73 6.19 1.93 -6.91
N ILE A 74 5.50 1.65 -5.80
CA ILE A 74 4.76 2.66 -5.05
C ILE A 74 5.15 2.64 -3.58
N THR A 75 5.13 3.79 -2.92
CA THR A 75 5.37 3.87 -1.48
C THR A 75 4.65 5.07 -0.86
N ALA A 76 4.11 4.89 0.34
CA ALA A 76 3.67 6.01 1.20
C ALA A 76 4.76 6.46 2.17
N ASN A 77 5.87 5.71 2.27
CA ASN A 77 6.96 5.99 3.18
C ASN A 77 7.88 7.07 2.57
N ALA A 78 7.86 8.27 3.16
CA ALA A 78 8.67 9.39 2.70
C ALA A 78 10.19 9.12 2.78
N GLY A 79 10.64 8.33 3.75
CA GLY A 79 12.05 7.94 3.88
C GLY A 79 12.47 6.96 2.78
N GLU A 80 11.61 6.01 2.44
CA GLU A 80 11.83 5.10 1.30
C GLU A 80 11.86 5.88 -0.02
N ALA A 81 10.89 6.77 -0.24
CA ALA A 81 10.85 7.62 -1.42
C ALA A 81 12.13 8.49 -1.55
N ALA A 82 12.57 9.12 -0.45
CA ALA A 82 13.80 9.90 -0.42
C ALA A 82 15.05 9.03 -0.66
N GLY A 83 15.06 7.78 -0.17
CA GLY A 83 16.11 6.82 -0.44
C GLY A 83 16.20 6.45 -1.93
N ILE A 84 15.07 6.26 -2.59
CA ILE A 84 15.02 6.01 -4.04
C ILE A 84 15.51 7.24 -4.82
N ASP A 85 15.03 8.44 -4.47
CA ASP A 85 15.49 9.70 -5.08
C ASP A 85 17.01 9.89 -4.89
N GLY A 86 17.55 9.49 -3.74
CA GLY A 86 18.97 9.53 -3.41
C GLY A 86 19.81 8.41 -4.04
N GLY A 87 19.19 7.48 -4.78
CA GLY A 87 19.88 6.39 -5.47
C GLY A 87 20.18 5.14 -4.64
N SER A 88 19.68 5.05 -3.40
CA SER A 88 19.90 3.90 -2.51
C SER A 88 19.30 2.59 -3.05
N ALA A 89 18.30 2.69 -3.94
CA ALA A 89 17.66 1.55 -4.60
C ALA A 89 18.35 1.14 -5.93
N GLY A 90 19.53 1.69 -6.21
CA GLY A 90 20.23 1.48 -7.47
C GLY A 90 19.80 2.43 -8.59
N PRO A 91 20.37 2.28 -9.80
CA PRO A 91 20.12 3.20 -10.91
C PRO A 91 18.78 2.95 -11.62
N GLY A 92 18.36 3.96 -12.39
CA GLY A 92 17.23 3.85 -13.33
C GLY A 92 15.87 4.24 -12.77
N TRP A 93 15.77 4.48 -11.45
CA TRP A 93 14.55 4.95 -10.81
C TRP A 93 14.28 6.44 -11.07
N ILE A 94 13.06 6.75 -11.49
CA ILE A 94 12.55 8.11 -11.66
C ILE A 94 11.14 8.21 -11.07
N ARG A 95 10.76 9.39 -10.57
CA ARG A 95 9.37 9.69 -10.21
C ARG A 95 8.54 9.84 -11.47
N THR A 96 7.38 9.18 -11.53
CA THR A 96 6.48 9.29 -12.70
C THR A 96 5.61 10.54 -12.67
N GLY A 97 5.49 11.17 -11.48
CA GLY A 97 4.54 12.24 -11.20
C GLY A 97 3.15 11.75 -10.81
N ASN A 98 2.86 10.45 -10.95
CA ASN A 98 1.60 9.88 -10.46
C ASN A 98 1.66 9.68 -8.94
N SER A 99 0.54 9.96 -8.28
CA SER A 99 0.35 9.68 -6.86
C SER A 99 -1.13 9.58 -6.52
N PHE A 100 -1.44 8.97 -5.38
CA PHE A 100 -2.77 8.99 -4.79
C PHE A 100 -2.70 9.11 -3.27
N LYS A 101 -3.80 9.51 -2.64
CA LYS A 101 -3.87 9.64 -1.18
C LYS A 101 -3.96 8.25 -0.54
N SER A 102 -3.09 7.95 0.42
CA SER A 102 -3.36 6.90 1.40
C SER A 102 -4.58 7.30 2.25
N GLY A 103 -5.48 6.37 2.54
CA GLY A 103 -6.61 6.60 3.43
C GLY A 103 -7.67 5.51 3.37
N GLY A 104 -8.43 5.37 4.46
CA GLY A 104 -9.30 4.22 4.72
C GLY A 104 -8.88 3.54 6.02
N SER A 105 -9.46 2.37 6.31
CA SER A 105 -9.17 1.60 7.53
C SER A 105 -8.54 0.24 7.24
N THR A 106 -8.37 -0.13 5.97
CA THR A 106 -7.79 -1.43 5.59
C THR A 106 -6.31 -1.27 5.27
N PRO A 107 -5.41 -1.96 6.02
CA PRO A 107 -4.01 -2.00 5.67
C PRO A 107 -3.77 -2.64 4.31
N VAL A 108 -2.85 -2.07 3.54
CA VAL A 108 -2.34 -2.63 2.30
C VAL A 108 -1.15 -3.54 2.62
N PHE A 109 -1.29 -4.81 2.27
CA PHE A 109 -0.26 -5.82 2.39
C PHE A 109 0.75 -5.64 1.26
N ARG A 110 2.03 -5.52 1.64
CA ARG A 110 3.16 -5.44 0.72
C ARG A 110 3.91 -6.76 0.72
N PHE A 111 4.20 -7.26 -0.47
CA PHE A 111 5.01 -8.45 -0.69
C PHE A 111 6.19 -8.10 -1.58
N TYR A 112 7.32 -8.76 -1.36
CA TYR A 112 8.52 -8.65 -2.17
C TYR A 112 8.93 -10.01 -2.73
N GLY A 113 9.29 -10.05 -4.01
CA GLY A 113 9.97 -11.19 -4.60
C GLY A 113 11.48 -10.94 -4.64
N SER A 114 12.27 -11.96 -4.33
CA SER A 114 13.74 -11.83 -4.27
C SER A 114 14.32 -11.42 -5.62
N GLN A 115 15.47 -10.73 -5.63
CA GLN A 115 16.22 -10.42 -6.86
C GLN A 115 16.52 -11.68 -7.70
N VAL A 116 16.90 -12.76 -7.03
CA VAL A 116 17.07 -14.10 -7.60
C VAL A 116 16.38 -15.08 -6.65
N PRO A 117 15.49 -15.97 -7.12
CA PRO A 117 15.14 -16.26 -8.51
C PRO A 117 14.10 -15.33 -9.15
N GLY A 118 13.61 -14.31 -8.43
CA GLY A 118 12.56 -13.41 -8.90
C GLY A 118 11.21 -13.62 -8.20
N PRO A 119 10.22 -12.77 -8.51
CA PRO A 119 10.36 -11.56 -9.32
C PRO A 119 11.01 -10.41 -8.52
N ASN A 120 11.98 -9.66 -9.07
CA ASN A 120 12.58 -8.50 -8.41
C ASN A 120 11.63 -7.27 -8.40
N SER A 121 10.52 -7.41 -7.69
CA SER A 121 9.43 -6.44 -7.68
C SER A 121 8.65 -6.53 -6.38
N HIS A 122 7.71 -5.60 -6.21
CA HIS A 122 6.71 -5.64 -5.15
C HIS A 122 5.32 -5.98 -5.70
N PHE A 123 4.48 -6.46 -4.79
CA PHE A 123 3.04 -6.68 -4.98
C PHE A 123 2.28 -6.07 -3.81
N TYR A 124 1.13 -5.45 -4.11
CA TYR A 124 0.31 -4.75 -3.11
C TYR A 124 -1.15 -5.17 -3.21
N THR A 125 -1.77 -5.39 -2.06
CA THR A 125 -3.21 -5.69 -1.99
C THR A 125 -3.88 -5.16 -0.74
N ALA A 126 -5.10 -4.65 -0.87
CA ALA A 126 -6.00 -4.37 0.24
C ALA A 126 -6.99 -5.53 0.49
N SER A 127 -6.95 -6.58 -0.34
CA SER A 127 -7.83 -7.74 -0.21
C SER A 127 -7.25 -8.76 0.76
N ALA A 128 -8.01 -9.07 1.82
CA ALA A 128 -7.62 -10.09 2.80
C ALA A 128 -7.47 -11.47 2.15
N SER A 129 -8.39 -11.85 1.26
CA SER A 129 -8.33 -13.17 0.58
C SER A 129 -7.12 -13.29 -0.35
N GLU A 130 -6.75 -12.22 -1.04
CA GLU A 130 -5.56 -12.20 -1.90
C GLU A 130 -4.28 -12.28 -1.05
N CYS A 131 -4.22 -11.53 0.05
CA CYS A 131 -3.14 -11.62 1.03
C CYS A 131 -2.99 -13.05 1.58
N ASP A 132 -4.09 -13.66 2.04
CA ASP A 132 -4.07 -14.99 2.63
C ASP A 132 -3.63 -16.05 1.62
N GLY A 133 -4.10 -15.95 0.37
CA GLY A 133 -3.66 -16.81 -0.73
C GLY A 133 -2.16 -16.69 -1.00
N LEU A 134 -1.61 -15.46 -1.04
CA LEU A 134 -0.17 -15.25 -1.24
C LEU A 134 0.66 -15.76 -0.07
N LYS A 135 0.21 -15.56 1.16
CA LYS A 135 0.87 -16.12 2.36
C LYS A 135 0.85 -17.64 2.35
N GLN A 136 -0.24 -18.26 1.90
CA GLN A 136 -0.30 -19.72 1.73
C GLN A 136 0.63 -20.21 0.63
N LEU A 137 0.72 -19.53 -0.51
CA LEU A 137 1.69 -19.88 -1.56
C LEU A 137 3.14 -19.72 -1.07
N GLN A 138 3.42 -18.72 -0.23
CA GLN A 138 4.75 -18.53 0.36
C GLN A 138 5.17 -19.72 1.24
N THR A 139 4.24 -20.36 1.96
CA THR A 139 4.55 -21.51 2.84
C THR A 139 4.79 -22.79 2.06
N THR A 140 4.18 -22.94 0.89
CA THR A 140 4.30 -24.13 0.04
C THR A 140 5.34 -24.02 -1.06
N THR A 141 5.76 -22.80 -1.42
CA THR A 141 6.76 -22.53 -2.47
C THR A 141 8.16 -22.39 -1.86
N PRO A 142 9.14 -23.24 -2.20
CA PRO A 142 10.51 -23.13 -1.68
C PRO A 142 11.15 -21.77 -1.96
N ALA A 143 12.00 -21.27 -1.05
CA ALA A 143 12.70 -19.99 -1.21
C ALA A 143 13.64 -19.94 -2.43
N ALA A 144 14.05 -21.10 -2.94
CA ALA A 144 14.84 -21.23 -4.16
C ALA A 144 14.01 -21.08 -5.44
N GLN A 145 12.68 -20.97 -5.35
CA GLN A 145 11.76 -20.77 -6.47
C GLN A 145 11.17 -19.36 -6.47
N LYS A 146 10.67 -18.91 -7.63
CA LYS A 146 10.00 -17.61 -7.76
C LYS A 146 8.78 -17.57 -6.85
N ARG A 147 8.74 -16.64 -5.89
CA ARG A 147 7.63 -16.49 -4.96
C ARG A 147 7.50 -15.07 -4.43
N TRP A 148 6.30 -14.71 -4.02
CA TRP A 148 6.03 -13.52 -3.23
C TRP A 148 6.26 -13.83 -1.75
N ASN A 149 6.97 -12.95 -1.04
CA ASN A 149 7.19 -13.06 0.39
C ASN A 149 6.51 -11.88 1.07
N PHE A 150 5.72 -12.13 2.11
CA PHE A 150 5.15 -11.05 2.91
C PHE A 150 6.28 -10.21 3.51
N GLU A 151 6.22 -8.90 3.29
CA GLU A 151 7.23 -7.96 3.73
C GLU A 151 6.71 -7.12 4.90
N SER A 152 5.60 -6.41 4.69
CA SER A 152 5.04 -5.49 5.69
C SER A 152 3.59 -5.08 5.39
N LEU A 153 3.00 -4.33 6.31
CA LEU A 153 1.85 -3.47 6.03
C LEU A 153 2.39 -2.08 5.69
N ASP A 154 2.01 -1.51 4.55
CA ASP A 154 2.67 -0.31 4.01
C ASP A 154 1.86 0.98 4.27
N PHE A 155 0.64 1.03 3.75
CA PHE A 155 -0.28 2.16 3.91
C PHE A 155 -1.71 1.67 4.10
N VAL A 156 -2.68 2.58 4.21
CA VAL A 156 -4.10 2.23 4.34
C VAL A 156 -4.88 2.64 3.09
N SER A 157 -5.85 1.80 2.73
CA SER A 157 -6.77 2.02 1.62
C SER A 157 -8.19 1.63 2.04
N THR A 158 -9.18 1.94 1.20
CA THR A 158 -10.49 1.29 1.24
C THR A 158 -10.57 0.24 0.12
N PRO A 159 -10.97 -1.02 0.38
CA PRO A 159 -11.22 -2.01 -0.67
C PRO A 159 -12.47 -1.64 -1.50
N PRO A 160 -12.47 -1.88 -2.82
CA PRO A 160 -13.67 -1.73 -3.63
C PRO A 160 -14.67 -2.85 -3.33
N THR A 161 -15.97 -2.54 -3.44
CA THR A 161 -17.05 -3.53 -3.36
C THR A 161 -17.55 -3.81 -4.77
N ASN A 162 -17.42 -5.06 -5.25
CA ASN A 162 -17.80 -5.45 -6.61
C ASN A 162 -17.21 -4.54 -7.70
N GLY A 163 -15.94 -4.13 -7.53
CA GLY A 163 -15.25 -3.24 -8.47
C GLY A 163 -15.70 -1.78 -8.39
N ILE A 164 -16.44 -1.37 -7.36
CA ILE A 164 -16.93 0.00 -7.19
C ILE A 164 -16.36 0.61 -5.92
N CYS A 165 -15.85 1.84 -6.03
CA CYS A 165 -15.39 2.61 -4.89
C CYS A 165 -16.54 3.33 -4.18
N PRO A 166 -16.54 3.36 -2.84
CA PRO A 166 -17.58 4.06 -2.07
C PRO A 166 -17.51 5.59 -2.29
N THR A 167 -18.62 6.26 -2.03
CA THR A 167 -18.74 7.73 -2.12
C THR A 167 -17.62 8.43 -1.33
N GLY A 168 -17.03 9.47 -1.92
CA GLY A 168 -15.92 10.22 -1.32
C GLY A 168 -14.53 9.63 -1.58
N THR A 169 -14.45 8.52 -2.32
CA THR A 169 -13.19 7.91 -2.75
C THR A 169 -13.10 7.82 -4.27
N ALA A 170 -11.87 7.78 -4.79
CA ALA A 170 -11.52 7.62 -6.19
C ALA A 170 -10.88 6.23 -6.41
N PRO A 171 -11.09 5.62 -7.59
CA PRO A 171 -10.50 4.33 -7.92
C PRO A 171 -8.97 4.39 -8.03
N VAL A 172 -8.35 3.33 -7.54
CA VAL A 172 -6.94 2.99 -7.76
C VAL A 172 -6.91 1.65 -8.46
N TYR A 173 -6.31 1.66 -9.64
CA TYR A 173 -6.30 0.56 -10.59
C TYR A 173 -4.99 -0.21 -10.53
N ARG A 174 -5.00 -1.47 -10.95
CA ARG A 174 -3.80 -2.32 -11.08
C ARG A 174 -3.72 -2.94 -12.46
N ALA A 175 -2.52 -2.94 -13.04
CA ALA A 175 -2.22 -3.68 -14.25
C ALA A 175 -1.01 -4.60 -14.03
N TYR A 176 -1.06 -5.80 -14.59
CA TYR A 176 -0.04 -6.83 -14.45
C TYR A 176 0.67 -7.10 -15.78
N ASN A 177 2.01 -7.10 -15.78
CA ASN A 177 2.82 -7.32 -16.98
C ASN A 177 2.83 -8.77 -17.51
N ASN A 178 2.07 -9.67 -16.89
CA ASN A 178 2.06 -11.12 -17.17
C ASN A 178 3.45 -11.78 -17.08
N GLY A 179 4.33 -11.24 -16.23
CA GLY A 179 5.76 -11.58 -16.21
C GLY A 179 6.04 -13.06 -15.98
N PHE A 180 5.30 -13.70 -15.06
CA PHE A 180 5.45 -15.12 -14.76
C PHE A 180 5.25 -16.00 -16.01
N ALA A 181 4.14 -15.81 -16.74
CA ALA A 181 3.86 -16.58 -17.96
C ALA A 181 4.83 -16.26 -19.09
N ARG A 182 5.39 -15.05 -19.10
CA ARG A 182 6.40 -14.59 -20.07
C ARG A 182 7.83 -14.99 -19.70
N GLY A 183 8.05 -15.63 -18.56
CA GLY A 183 9.38 -16.01 -18.07
C GLY A 183 10.25 -14.84 -17.60
N VAL A 184 9.69 -13.63 -17.46
CA VAL A 184 10.37 -12.44 -16.94
C VAL A 184 9.93 -12.15 -15.50
N ASP A 185 10.41 -11.06 -14.91
CA ASP A 185 9.94 -10.64 -13.60
C ASP A 185 8.51 -10.11 -13.66
N SER A 186 7.67 -10.62 -12.77
CA SER A 186 6.32 -10.09 -12.56
C SER A 186 6.41 -8.71 -11.93
N ASN A 187 5.77 -7.73 -12.54
CA ASN A 187 5.62 -6.38 -12.01
C ASN A 187 4.18 -5.90 -12.21
N HIS A 188 3.73 -5.05 -11.30
CA HIS A 188 2.42 -4.43 -11.34
C HIS A 188 2.55 -2.92 -11.33
N ARG A 189 1.74 -2.24 -12.13
CA ARG A 189 1.55 -0.80 -12.04
C ARG A 189 0.27 -0.55 -11.26
N ILE A 190 0.35 0.32 -10.25
CA ILE A 190 -0.78 0.68 -9.41
C ILE A 190 -0.92 2.20 -9.42
N SER A 191 -2.04 2.70 -9.92
CA SER A 191 -2.23 4.15 -10.11
C SER A 191 -3.71 4.54 -10.05
N SER A 192 -3.99 5.74 -9.55
CA SER A 192 -5.30 6.40 -9.67
C SER A 192 -5.52 7.05 -11.04
N ALA A 193 -4.44 7.26 -11.80
CA ALA A 193 -4.51 7.85 -13.13
C ALA A 193 -4.86 6.77 -14.16
N THR A 194 -6.09 6.78 -14.66
CA THR A 194 -6.54 5.82 -15.68
C THR A 194 -5.65 5.86 -16.92
N ALA A 195 -5.18 7.04 -17.34
CA ALA A 195 -4.27 7.19 -18.49
C ALA A 195 -2.95 6.42 -18.29
N ALA A 196 -2.41 6.38 -17.07
CA ALA A 196 -1.20 5.66 -16.74
C ALA A 196 -1.39 4.14 -16.85
N ILE A 197 -2.56 3.63 -16.48
CA ILE A 197 -2.90 2.22 -16.67
C ILE A 197 -3.12 1.90 -18.13
N GLN A 198 -3.88 2.72 -18.86
CA GLN A 198 -4.13 2.49 -20.27
C GLN A 198 -2.85 2.53 -21.12
N GLU A 199 -1.86 3.31 -20.70
CA GLU A 199 -0.52 3.29 -21.31
C GLU A 199 0.13 1.90 -21.24
N VAL A 200 0.14 1.24 -20.07
CA VAL A 200 0.77 -0.09 -19.95
C VAL A 200 -0.09 -1.20 -20.55
N VAL A 201 -1.42 -1.05 -20.50
CA VAL A 201 -2.35 -1.97 -21.17
C VAL A 201 -2.17 -1.93 -22.69
N ALA A 202 -1.95 -0.74 -23.27
CA ALA A 202 -1.61 -0.61 -24.69
C ALA A 202 -0.28 -1.30 -25.05
N ARG A 203 0.62 -1.49 -24.07
CA ARG A 203 1.86 -2.29 -24.22
C ARG A 203 1.66 -3.79 -23.99
N GLY A 204 0.42 -4.25 -23.78
CA GLY A 204 0.07 -5.66 -23.59
C GLY A 204 0.01 -6.14 -22.14
N TRP A 205 -0.02 -5.23 -21.16
CA TRP A 205 -0.27 -5.59 -19.77
C TRP A 205 -1.75 -5.92 -19.56
N ILE A 206 -2.04 -6.80 -18.61
CA ILE A 206 -3.39 -7.21 -18.25
C ILE A 206 -3.97 -6.15 -17.31
N ASP A 207 -5.11 -5.56 -17.67
CA ASP A 207 -5.89 -4.68 -16.78
C ASP A 207 -6.61 -5.54 -15.74
N GLU A 208 -6.27 -5.38 -14.47
CA GLU A 208 -6.91 -6.09 -13.36
C GLU A 208 -8.04 -5.26 -12.71
N GLY A 209 -8.27 -4.05 -13.22
CA GLY A 209 -9.34 -3.17 -12.76
C GLY A 209 -9.02 -2.48 -11.43
N ILE A 210 -10.09 -2.13 -10.71
CA ILE A 210 -10.02 -1.38 -9.45
C ILE A 210 -9.68 -2.36 -8.33
N VAL A 211 -8.57 -2.12 -7.63
CA VAL A 211 -8.10 -2.96 -6.51
C VAL A 211 -8.10 -2.23 -5.17
N MET A 212 -8.17 -0.91 -5.21
CA MET A 212 -8.08 -0.01 -4.07
C MET A 212 -8.92 1.25 -4.33
N CYS A 213 -9.31 1.94 -3.28
CA CYS A 213 -10.01 3.21 -3.33
C CYS A 213 -9.31 4.21 -2.42
N ALA A 214 -8.87 5.32 -3.01
CA ALA A 214 -8.15 6.40 -2.34
C ALA A 214 -9.11 7.56 -1.99
N PRO A 215 -8.90 8.32 -0.90
CA PRO A 215 -9.66 9.54 -0.66
C PRO A 215 -9.58 10.54 -1.82
N THR A 216 -10.69 11.24 -2.08
CA THR A 216 -10.74 12.38 -3.01
C THR A 216 -10.14 13.65 -2.42
#